data_AF-A0A5M3WID5-F1
#
_entry.id   AF-A0A5M3WID5-F1
#
_cell.length_a   1.000
_cell.length_b   1.000
_cell.length_c   1.000
_cell.angle_alpha   90.00
_cell.angle_beta   90.00
_cell.angle_gamma   90.00
#
_symmetry.space_group_name_H-M   'P 1'
#
loop_
_entity.id
_entity.type
_entity.pdbx_description
1 polymer ?
#
loop_
_entity_poly.entity_id
_entity_poly.type
_entity_poly.pdbx_seq_one_letter_code
_entity_poly.pdbx_strand_id
1 'polypeptide(L)' 'MFPRFLYRADPQVGAGMRTTGRLRRACGRAVVDGGRTVMQAARDHRPSWPVAMREMRAYAAQVVPETIGATDP' A
#
# COMPACT_ATOMS: atom_id res chain seq x y z
N MET A 1 18.29 5.51 27.77
CA MET A 1 18.02 6.83 27.16
C MET A 1 17.62 6.60 25.70
N PHE A 2 16.32 6.48 25.41
CA PHE A 2 15.81 6.21 24.06
C PHE A 2 15.50 7.53 23.34
N PRO A 3 15.90 7.71 22.06
CA PRO A 3 15.69 8.97 21.38
C PRO A 3 14.22 9.15 21.01
N ARG A 4 13.78 10.40 21.20
CA ARG A 4 12.43 10.92 21.05
C ARG A 4 12.07 11.02 19.56
N PHE A 5 11.27 10.09 19.06
CA PHE A 5 10.61 10.23 17.75
C PHE A 5 9.60 11.36 17.84
N LEU A 6 9.92 12.50 17.23
CA LEU A 6 8.97 13.58 17.03
C LEU A 6 7.86 13.09 16.10
N TYR A 7 6.67 12.89 16.66
CA TYR A 7 5.44 12.67 15.90
C TYR A 7 5.16 13.93 15.08
N ARG A 8 5.58 13.92 13.81
CA ARG A 8 5.07 14.86 12.82
C ARG A 8 3.68 14.37 12.43
N ALA A 9 2.65 15.08 12.84
CA ALA A 9 1.31 14.88 12.33
C ALA A 9 1.34 15.13 10.81
N ASP A 10 1.33 14.05 10.02
CA ASP A 10 1.13 14.11 8.58
C ASP A 10 -0.33 14.55 8.35
N PRO A 11 -0.62 15.56 7.51
CA PRO A 11 -2.00 15.92 7.19
C PRO A 11 -2.74 14.67 6.73
N GLN A 12 -3.68 14.21 7.57
CA GLN A 12 -4.43 13.00 7.30
C GLN A 12 -5.12 13.14 5.94
N VAL A 13 -4.80 12.24 5.01
CA VAL A 13 -5.52 12.13 3.75
C VAL A 13 -6.97 11.85 4.09
N GLY A 14 -7.85 12.82 3.80
CA GLY A 14 -9.27 12.74 4.16
C GLY A 14 -9.88 11.42 3.73
N ALA A 15 -10.63 10.79 4.65
CA ALA A 15 -11.40 9.59 4.34
C ALA A 15 -12.29 9.88 3.12
N GLY A 16 -12.09 9.14 2.03
CA GLY A 16 -12.86 9.31 0.79
C GLY A 16 -12.19 10.08 -0.35
N MET A 17 -10.95 10.57 -0.20
CA MET A 17 -10.20 11.10 -1.35
C MET A 17 -10.00 9.99 -2.39
N ARG A 18 -10.75 10.07 -3.51
CA ARG A 18 -10.80 9.04 -4.55
C ARG A 18 -9.47 8.98 -5.30
N THR A 19 -8.59 8.07 -4.90
CA THR A 19 -7.54 7.55 -5.78
C THR A 19 -8.18 7.02 -7.05
N THR A 20 -7.74 7.55 -8.19
CA THR A 20 -8.23 7.09 -9.49
C THR A 20 -7.93 5.60 -9.63
N GLY A 21 -8.85 4.82 -10.21
CA GLY A 21 -8.66 3.37 -10.40
C GLY A 21 -7.37 3.00 -11.14
N ARG A 22 -6.83 3.92 -11.94
CA ARG A 22 -5.52 3.79 -12.59
C ARG A 22 -4.37 3.80 -11.59
N LEU A 23 -4.36 4.74 -10.65
CA LEU A 23 -3.33 4.82 -9.60
C LEU A 23 -3.36 3.59 -8.70
N ARG A 24 -4.55 3.08 -8.37
CA ARG A 24 -4.67 1.85 -7.57
C ARG A 24 -4.02 0.65 -8.25
N ARG A 25 -4.34 0.44 -9.52
CA ARG A 25 -3.80 -0.66 -10.33
C ARG A 25 -2.29 -0.52 -10.55
N ALA A 26 -1.79 0.69 -10.78
CA ALA A 26 -0.37 0.93 -11.00
C ALA A 26 0.45 0.61 -9.74
N CYS A 27 0.05 1.14 -8.58
CA CYS A 27 0.71 0.86 -7.30
C CYS A 27 0.60 -0.62 -6.92
N GLY A 28 -0.60 -1.21 -7.05
CA GLY A 28 -0.84 -2.61 -6.73
C GLY A 28 -0.01 -3.56 -7.60
N ARG A 29 -0.03 -3.37 -8.92
CA ARG A 29 0.77 -4.15 -9.87
C ARG A 29 2.26 -4.00 -9.61
N ALA A 30 2.75 -2.79 -9.32
CA ALA A 30 4.17 -2.56 -9.07
C ALA A 30 4.69 -3.36 -7.86
N VAL A 31 3.87 -3.52 -6.82
CA VAL A 31 4.22 -4.27 -5.60
C VAL A 31 3.96 -5.76 -5.75
N VAL A 32 2.74 -6.15 -6.10
CA VAL A 32 2.30 -7.55 -6.12
C VAL A 32 2.89 -8.31 -7.31
N ASP A 33 2.87 -7.72 -8.51
CA ASP A 33 3.35 -8.40 -9.72
C ASP A 33 4.81 -8.03 -10.04
N GLY A 34 5.23 -6.81 -9.68
CA GLY A 34 6.55 -6.27 -9.99
C GLY A 34 7.61 -6.49 -8.91
N GLY A 35 7.27 -7.10 -7.78
CA GLY A 35 8.19 -7.36 -6.67
C GLY A 35 8.80 -6.12 -6.01
N ARG A 36 8.29 -4.91 -6.31
CA ARG A 36 8.80 -3.67 -5.73
C ARG A 36 8.28 -3.50 -4.31
N THR A 37 9.05 -2.78 -3.49
CA THR A 37 8.56 -2.39 -2.17
C THR A 37 7.45 -1.34 -2.28
N VAL A 38 6.57 -1.28 -1.27
CA VAL A 38 5.52 -0.23 -1.16
C VAL A 38 6.11 1.17 -1.24
N MET A 39 7.31 1.35 -0.66
CA MET A 39 7.99 2.64 -0.66
C MET A 39 8.52 3.04 -2.03
N GLN A 40 9.02 2.09 -2.84
CA GLN A 40 9.37 2.32 -4.25
C GLN A 40 8.13 2.67 -5.08
N ALA A 41 7.05 1.90 -4.96
CA ALA A 41 5.82 2.19 -5.70
C ALA A 41 5.23 3.57 -5.32
N ALA A 42 5.30 3.94 -4.04
CA ALA A 42 4.88 5.27 -3.58
C ALA A 42 5.77 6.39 -4.16
N ARG A 43 7.08 6.16 -4.30
CA ARG A 43 7.99 7.12 -4.92
C ARG A 43 7.70 7.28 -6.41
N ASP A 44 7.50 6.17 -7.13
CA ASP A 44 7.30 6.15 -8.58
C ASP A 44 5.97 6.81 -8.99
N HIS A 45 4.92 6.60 -8.19
CA HIS A 45 3.59 7.13 -8.48
C HIS A 45 3.23 8.40 -7.70
N ARG A 46 4.12 8.84 -6.81
CA ARG A 46 3.98 10.00 -5.91
C ARG A 46 2.79 10.01 -4.93
N PRO A 47 2.09 8.91 -4.55
CA PRO A 47 1.19 8.96 -3.40
C PRO A 47 1.97 9.01 -2.08
N SER A 48 1.29 9.42 -1.00
CA SER A 48 1.81 9.19 0.35
C SER A 48 1.86 7.69 0.65
N TRP A 49 2.73 7.30 1.59
CA TRP A 49 2.91 5.89 1.98
C TRP A 49 1.59 5.21 2.43
N PRO A 50 0.72 5.83 3.27
CA PRO A 50 -0.55 5.22 3.65
C PRO A 50 -1.49 4.95 2.46
N VAL A 51 -1.47 5.83 1.46
CA VAL A 51 -2.27 5.65 0.24
C VAL A 51 -1.73 4.49 -0.58
N ALA A 52 -0.42 4.41 -0.81
CA ALA A 52 0.19 3.28 -1.53
C ALA A 52 -0.08 1.93 -0.86
N MET A 53 0.00 1.88 0.47
CA MET A 53 -0.30 0.69 1.27
C MET A 53 -1.78 0.28 1.18
N ARG A 54 -2.71 1.24 1.26
CA ARG A 54 -4.14 0.96 1.04
C ARG A 54 -4.41 0.38 -0.36
N GLU A 55 -3.83 0.98 -1.38
CA GLU A 55 -4.05 0.54 -2.77
C GLU A 55 -3.45 -0.83 -3.06
N MET A 56 -2.28 -1.13 -2.49
CA MET A 56 -1.68 -2.45 -2.60
C MET A 56 -2.55 -3.52 -1.94
N ARG A 57 -3.09 -3.29 -0.73
CA ARG A 57 -4.04 -4.22 -0.08
C ARG A 57 -5.28 -4.46 -0.94
N ALA A 58 -5.86 -3.38 -1.48
CA ALA A 58 -7.03 -3.46 -2.33
C ALA A 58 -6.76 -4.25 -3.62
N TYR A 59 -5.56 -4.15 -4.19
CA TYR A 59 -5.15 -4.93 -5.36
C TYR A 59 -4.85 -6.39 -5.00
N ALA A 60 -4.12 -6.64 -3.92
CA ALA A 60 -3.81 -7.99 -3.44
C ALA A 60 -5.09 -8.80 -3.18
N ALA A 61 -6.11 -8.18 -2.56
CA ALA A 61 -7.41 -8.83 -2.35
C ALA A 61 -8.15 -9.20 -3.65
N GLN A 62 -7.79 -8.62 -4.80
CA GLN A 62 -8.39 -8.95 -6.10
C GLN A 62 -7.61 -10.03 -6.85
N VAL A 63 -6.30 -10.15 -6.64
CA VAL A 63 -5.41 -10.95 -7.50
C VAL A 63 -4.75 -12.12 -6.77
N VAL A 64 -4.58 -12.02 -5.45
CA VAL A 64 -4.11 -13.13 -4.64
C VAL A 64 -5.34 -13.98 -4.34
N PRO A 65 -5.36 -15.27 -4.73
CA PRO A 65 -6.41 -16.18 -4.29
C PRO A 65 -6.48 -16.11 -2.76
N GLU A 66 -7.68 -16.13 -2.19
CA GLU A 66 -7.82 -16.27 -0.74
C GLU A 66 -7.23 -17.64 -0.38
N THR A 67 -5.95 -17.67 -0.01
CA THR A 67 -5.30 -18.87 0.50
C THR A 67 -5.93 -19.12 1.87
N ILE A 68 -7.07 -19.80 1.84
CA ILE A 68 -7.62 -20.51 2.99
C ILE A 68 -6.61 -21.62 3.32
N GLY A 69 -6.20 -21.67 4.57
CA GLY A 69 -5.01 -22.39 5.04
C GLY A 69 -4.87 -23.82 4.55
N ALA A 70 -3.65 -24.17 4.17
CA ALA A 70 -3.12 -25.53 4.24
C ALA A 70 -1.71 -25.44 4.86
N THR A 71 -1.65 -24.93 6.09
CA THR A 71 -0.71 -25.51 7.04
C THR A 71 -1.40 -26.75 7.57
N ASP A 72 -1.27 -27.85 6.82
CA ASP A 72 -1.41 -29.18 7.39
C ASP A 72 -0.25 -29.35 8.40
N PRO A 73 -0.51 -29.76 9.65
CA PRO A 73 0.54 -30.07 10.62
C PRO A 73 1.40 -31.27 10.22
#